data_AF-A0A6J5DN71-F1
#
_entry.id   AF-A0A6J5DN71-F1
#
_cell.length_a   1.000
_cell.length_b   1.000
_cell.length_c   1.000
_cell.angle_alpha   90.00
_cell.angle_beta   90.00
_cell.angle_gamma   90.00
#
_symmetry.space_group_name_H-M   'P 1'
#
loop_
_entity.id
_entity.type
_entity.pdbx_description
1 polymer ?
#
loop_
_entity_poly.entity_id
_entity_poly.type
_entity_poly.pdbx_seq_one_letter_code
_entity_poly.pdbx_strand_id
1 'polypeptide(L)'
;MKVLVWLHVACMFIGFAGLVSNDLLLWAVSRERASTVTREVVRRVGAIGVLGRILVVVGIAIGLLLARPFGYAAFWLIATYVLVGLSIVLGAAAYEPLKKRFLDSTGDSTPRQRNFLISVVFVNSVLWVAVIWLMLAKP
;
A
#
# COMPACT_ATOMS: atom_id res chain seq x y z
N MET A 1 -13.67 15.10 19.09
CA MET A 1 -12.25 14.81 18.76
C MET A 1 -11.84 13.37 19.04
N LYS A 2 -12.12 12.79 20.22
CA LYS A 2 -11.74 11.38 20.54
C LYS A 2 -12.21 10.35 19.50
N VAL A 3 -13.48 10.43 19.06
CA VAL A 3 -14.04 9.52 18.05
C VAL A 3 -13.32 9.63 16.70
N LEU A 4 -12.99 10.86 16.26
CA LEU A 4 -12.24 11.08 15.02
C LEU A 4 -10.82 10.50 15.07
N VAL A 5 -10.16 10.57 16.22
CA VAL A 5 -8.82 9.98 16.41
C VAL A 5 -8.89 8.46 16.29
N TRP A 6 -9.85 7.81 16.95
CA TRP A 6 -10.02 6.36 16.84
C TRP A 6 -10.42 5.92 15.44
N LEU A 7 -11.25 6.70 14.75
CA LEU A 7 -11.59 6.44 13.35
C LEU A 7 -10.36 6.56 12.44
N HIS A 8 -9.53 7.60 12.62
CA HIS A 8 -8.27 7.75 11.90
C HIS A 8 -7.34 6.54 12.12
N VAL A 9 -7.15 6.14 13.38
CA VAL A 9 -6.31 5.00 13.74
C VAL A 9 -6.85 3.71 13.12
N ALA A 10 -8.16 3.47 13.18
CA ALA A 10 -8.78 2.30 12.58
C ALA A 10 -8.64 2.28 11.05
N CYS A 11 -8.89 3.41 10.39
CA CYS A 11 -8.70 3.55 8.94
C CYS A 11 -7.26 3.29 8.52
N MET A 12 -6.29 3.85 9.25
CA MET A 12 -4.88 3.61 8.99
C MET A 12 -4.54 2.15 9.23
N PHE A 13 -4.87 1.57 10.38
CA PHE A 13 -4.51 0.20 10.72
C PHE A 13 -5.09 -0.81 9.71
N ILE A 14 -6.37 -0.72 9.40
CA ILE A 14 -7.03 -1.60 8.43
C ILE A 14 -6.51 -1.35 7.01
N GLY A 15 -6.31 -0.07 6.65
CA GLY A 15 -5.78 0.32 5.34
C GLY A 15 -4.38 -0.25 5.09
N PHE A 16 -3.47 -0.03 6.03
CA PHE A 16 -2.11 -0.56 6.00
C PHE A 16 -2.07 -2.09 6.02
N ALA A 17 -2.83 -2.73 6.91
CA ALA A 17 -2.90 -4.19 6.98
C ALA A 17 -3.40 -4.79 5.65
N GLY A 18 -4.39 -4.17 5.02
CA GLY A 18 -4.91 -4.59 3.72
C GLY A 18 -3.89 -4.44 2.59
N LEU A 19 -3.16 -3.31 2.55
CA LEU A 19 -2.12 -3.07 1.54
C LEU A 19 -0.94 -4.03 1.67
N VAL A 20 -0.41 -4.19 2.89
CA VAL A 20 0.71 -5.10 3.18
C VAL A 20 0.31 -6.56 2.92
N SER A 21 -0.91 -6.96 3.31
CA SER A 21 -1.41 -8.32 3.04
C SER A 21 -1.57 -8.58 1.54
N ASN A 22 -2.08 -7.62 0.77
CA ASN A 22 -2.18 -7.71 -0.68
C ASN A 22 -0.79 -7.86 -1.33
N ASP A 23 0.20 -7.10 -0.86
CA ASP A 23 1.57 -7.14 -1.34
C ASP A 23 2.28 -8.48 -1.01
N LEU A 24 2.10 -9.00 0.21
CA LEU A 24 2.57 -10.33 0.62
C LEU A 24 1.93 -11.46 -0.18
N LEU A 25 0.62 -11.39 -0.41
CA LEU A 25 -0.10 -12.39 -1.20
C LEU A 25 0.36 -12.39 -2.64
N LEU A 26 0.56 -11.21 -3.25
CA LEU A 26 1.10 -11.12 -4.61
C LEU A 26 2.54 -11.61 -4.69
N TRP A 27 3.36 -11.36 -3.67
CA TRP A 27 4.68 -11.95 -3.56
C TRP A 27 4.64 -13.48 -3.48
N ALA A 28 3.80 -14.04 -2.62
CA ALA A 28 3.64 -15.49 -2.47
C ALA A 28 3.14 -16.14 -3.77
N VAL A 29 2.11 -15.56 -4.38
CA VAL A 29 1.52 -16.03 -5.64
C VAL A 29 2.50 -15.91 -6.81
N SER A 30 3.36 -14.89 -6.83
CA SER A 30 4.39 -14.77 -7.88
C SER A 30 5.44 -15.89 -7.84
N ARG A 31 5.56 -16.62 -6.73
CA ARG A 31 6.48 -17.77 -6.59
C ARG A 31 5.89 -19.08 -7.11
N GLU A 32 4.57 -19.20 -7.23
CA GLU A 32 3.93 -20.42 -7.73
C GLU A 32 3.76 -20.42 -9.26
N ARG A 33 3.91 -21.60 -9.88
CA ARG A 33 3.76 -21.78 -11.34
C ARG A 33 2.34 -22.12 -11.80
N ALA A 34 1.41 -22.40 -10.88
CA ALA A 34 0.05 -22.83 -11.22
C ALA A 34 -0.83 -21.63 -11.63
N SER A 35 -1.16 -21.53 -12.92
CA SER A 35 -1.75 -20.33 -13.52
C SER A 35 -3.21 -20.06 -13.15
N THR A 36 -4.01 -21.08 -12.88
CA THR A 36 -5.47 -20.95 -12.67
C THR A 36 -5.85 -20.49 -11.26
N VAL A 37 -5.23 -21.09 -10.22
CA VAL A 37 -5.49 -20.73 -8.81
C VAL A 37 -4.96 -19.32 -8.50
N THR A 38 -3.80 -19.00 -9.05
CA THR A 38 -3.15 -17.67 -9.00
C THR A 38 -4.07 -16.55 -9.46
N ARG A 39 -4.84 -16.75 -10.54
CA ARG A 39 -5.68 -15.69 -11.12
C ARG A 39 -6.88 -15.34 -10.24
N GLU A 40 -7.55 -16.34 -9.70
CA GLU A 40 -8.72 -16.14 -8.82
C GLU A 40 -8.30 -15.55 -7.47
N VAL A 41 -7.16 -16.00 -6.92
CA VAL A 41 -6.56 -15.41 -5.71
C VAL A 41 -6.22 -13.94 -5.96
N VAL A 42 -5.52 -13.60 -7.05
CA VAL A 42 -5.16 -12.20 -7.34
C VAL A 42 -6.39 -11.33 -7.58
N ARG A 43 -7.46 -11.86 -8.19
CA ARG A 43 -8.70 -11.12 -8.40
C ARG A 43 -9.38 -10.76 -7.07
N ARG A 44 -9.53 -11.72 -6.15
CA ARG A 44 -10.13 -11.48 -4.82
C ARG A 44 -9.25 -10.59 -3.94
N VAL A 45 -7.94 -10.81 -4.00
CA VAL A 45 -6.95 -10.01 -3.25
C VAL A 45 -6.85 -8.59 -3.79
N GLY A 46 -7.11 -8.38 -5.08
CA GLY A 46 -7.23 -7.04 -5.66
C GLY A 46 -8.28 -6.17 -4.97
N ALA A 47 -9.41 -6.74 -4.52
CA ALA A 47 -10.43 -6.01 -3.77
C ALA A 47 -9.92 -5.54 -2.40
N ILE A 48 -9.10 -6.35 -1.72
CA ILE A 48 -8.46 -6.01 -0.45
C ILE A 48 -7.49 -4.84 -0.66
N GLY A 49 -6.70 -4.86 -1.74
CA GLY A 49 -5.80 -3.77 -2.08
C GLY A 49 -6.54 -2.45 -2.35
N VAL A 50 -7.66 -2.48 -3.09
CA VAL A 50 -8.48 -1.29 -3.36
C VAL A 50 -9.11 -0.75 -2.07
N LEU A 51 -9.70 -1.62 -1.26
CA LEU A 51 -10.26 -1.24 0.04
C LEU A 51 -9.19 -0.60 0.94
N GLY A 52 -7.99 -1.18 0.97
CA GLY A 52 -6.85 -0.64 1.70
C GLY A 52 -6.48 0.77 1.26
N ARG A 53 -6.41 1.03 -0.05
CA ARG A 53 -6.14 2.37 -0.60
C ARG A 53 -7.21 3.38 -0.21
N ILE A 54 -8.49 3.01 -0.32
CA ILE A 54 -9.61 3.89 0.05
C ILE A 54 -9.51 4.25 1.53
N LEU A 55 -9.28 3.27 2.39
CA LEU A 55 -9.14 3.49 3.84
C LEU A 55 -7.95 4.36 4.19
N VAL A 56 -6.82 4.21 3.50
CA VAL A 56 -5.66 5.09 3.70
C VAL A 56 -5.98 6.52 3.26
N VAL A 57 -6.62 6.73 2.10
CA VAL A 57 -7.01 8.08 1.64
C VAL A 57 -7.97 8.75 2.63
N VAL A 58 -8.98 8.01 3.11
CA VAL A 58 -9.91 8.49 4.15
C VAL A 58 -9.15 8.79 5.44
N GLY A 59 -8.24 7.90 5.86
CA GLY A 59 -7.37 8.09 7.00
C GLY A 59 -6.55 9.37 6.91
N ILE A 60 -5.93 9.65 5.75
CA ILE A 60 -5.16 10.88 5.50
C ILE A 60 -6.04 12.12 5.61
N ALA A 61 -7.24 12.11 5.02
CA ALA A 61 -8.16 13.23 5.09
C ALA A 61 -8.58 13.53 6.56
N ILE A 62 -8.88 12.50 7.34
CA ILE A 62 -9.18 12.63 8.76
C ILE A 62 -7.93 13.10 9.54
N GLY A 63 -6.74 12.62 9.18
CA GLY A 63 -5.47 13.03 9.77
C GLY A 63 -5.16 14.50 9.54
N LEU A 64 -5.43 15.03 8.34
CA LEU A 64 -5.32 16.46 8.02
C LEU A 64 -6.26 17.31 8.88
N LEU A 65 -7.52 16.87 9.05
CA LEU A 65 -8.47 17.56 9.93
C LEU A 65 -8.00 17.57 11.40
N LEU A 66 -7.41 16.46 11.86
CA LEU A 66 -6.85 16.34 13.20
C LEU A 66 -5.54 17.13 13.39
N ALA A 67 -4.79 17.39 12.32
CA ALA A 67 -3.55 18.16 12.33
C ALA A 67 -3.78 19.68 12.35
N ARG A 68 -4.99 20.15 12.04
CA ARG A 68 -5.37 21.57 12.04
C ARG A 68 -4.91 22.38 13.28
N PRO A 69 -5.03 21.88 14.54
CA PRO A 69 -4.55 22.62 15.71
C PRO A 69 -3.03 22.59 15.91
N PHE A 70 -2.29 21.66 15.28
CA PHE A 70 -0.84 21.49 15.46
C PHE A 70 -0.01 22.23 14.40
N GLY A 71 -0.66 22.74 13.36
CA GLY A 71 0.00 23.39 12.23
C GLY A 71 0.53 22.39 11.20
N TYR A 72 0.32 22.67 9.91
CA TYR A 72 0.70 21.77 8.82
C TYR A 72 2.20 21.78 8.49
N ALA A 73 2.97 22.70 9.08
CA ALA A 73 4.41 22.86 8.81
C ALA A 73 5.31 21.92 9.62
N ALA A 74 4.74 21.08 10.48
CA ALA A 74 5.51 20.12 11.26
C ALA A 74 6.25 19.14 10.34
N PHE A 75 7.55 18.98 10.56
CA PHE A 75 8.43 18.17 9.71
C PHE A 75 7.94 16.72 9.57
N TRP A 76 7.46 16.10 10.65
CA TRP A 76 6.95 14.72 10.61
C TRP A 76 5.71 14.56 9.74
N LEU A 77 4.82 15.57 9.72
CA LEU A 77 3.62 15.59 8.89
C LEU A 77 4.02 15.68 7.41
N ILE A 78 4.93 16.60 7.07
CA ILE A 78 5.46 16.75 5.71
C ILE A 78 6.13 15.45 5.24
N ALA A 79 7.03 14.87 6.05
CA ALA A 79 7.71 13.62 5.73
C ALA A 79 6.73 12.47 5.48
N THR A 80 5.69 12.36 6.31
CA THR A 80 4.61 11.38 6.14
C THR A 80 3.89 11.57 4.80
N TYR A 81 3.51 12.80 4.45
CA TYR A 81 2.83 13.07 3.17
C TYR A 81 3.70 12.77 1.96
N VAL A 82 5.00 13.09 2.01
CA VAL A 82 5.94 12.77 0.94
C VAL A 82 6.05 11.27 0.75
N LEU A 83 6.21 10.49 1.82
CA LEU A 83 6.33 9.03 1.74
C LEU A 83 5.04 8.36 1.24
N VAL A 84 3.89 8.84 1.71
CA VAL A 84 2.59 8.35 1.24
C VAL A 84 2.40 8.68 -0.24
N GLY A 85 2.71 9.92 -0.66
CA GLY A 85 2.65 10.33 -2.06
C GLY A 85 3.56 9.48 -2.94
N LEU A 86 4.80 9.23 -2.49
CA LEU A 86 5.75 8.36 -3.19
C LEU A 86 5.21 6.93 -3.32
N SER A 87 4.60 6.38 -2.26
CA SER A 87 4.01 5.04 -2.26
C SER A 87 2.82 4.94 -3.22
N ILE A 88 1.97 5.97 -3.27
CA ILE A 88 0.85 6.04 -4.21
C ILE A 88 1.36 6.11 -5.66
N VAL A 89 2.35 6.96 -5.93
CA VAL A 89 2.94 7.10 -7.27
C VAL A 89 3.62 5.80 -7.69
N LEU A 90 4.40 5.17 -6.81
CA LEU A 90 5.04 3.88 -7.08
C LEU A 90 3.98 2.79 -7.35
N GLY A 91 2.91 2.78 -6.56
CA GLY A 91 1.76 1.91 -6.73
C GLY A 91 1.06 2.07 -8.08
N ALA A 92 0.77 3.30 -8.47
CA ALA A 92 0.04 3.60 -9.70
C ALA A 92 0.92 3.46 -10.96
N ALA A 93 2.16 3.94 -10.91
CA ALA A 93 3.03 4.03 -12.09
C ALA A 93 3.83 2.76 -12.36
N ALA A 94 4.25 2.03 -11.32
CA ALA A 94 5.05 0.81 -11.48
C ALA A 94 4.21 -0.44 -11.19
N TYR A 95 3.56 -0.49 -10.04
CA TYR A 95 2.95 -1.73 -9.56
C TYR A 95 1.68 -2.14 -10.33
N GLU A 96 0.71 -1.25 -10.53
CA GLU A 96 -0.52 -1.54 -11.29
C GLU A 96 -0.25 -2.08 -12.71
N PRO A 97 0.59 -1.43 -13.54
CA PRO A 97 0.84 -1.92 -14.90
C PRO A 97 1.65 -3.22 -14.91
N LEU A 98 2.60 -3.42 -13.99
CA LEU A 98 3.34 -4.68 -13.87
C LEU A 98 2.43 -5.83 -13.43
N LYS A 99 1.53 -5.58 -12.46
CA LYS A 99 0.54 -6.57 -12.01
C LYS A 99 -0.36 -7.01 -13.16
N LYS A 100 -0.88 -6.07 -13.96
CA LYS A 100 -1.69 -6.39 -15.15
C LYS A 100 -0.90 -7.26 -16.13
N ARG A 101 0.32 -6.85 -16.49
CA ARG A 101 1.21 -7.62 -17.38
C ARG A 101 1.50 -9.03 -16.86
N PHE A 102 1.68 -9.17 -15.54
CA PHE A 102 1.93 -10.47 -14.91
C PHE A 102 0.70 -11.39 -14.95
N LEU A 103 -0.51 -10.84 -14.85
CA LEU A 103 -1.77 -11.58 -14.94
C LEU A 103 -2.16 -11.96 -16.39
N ASP A 104 -1.72 -11.15 -17.36
CA ASP A 104 -1.96 -11.38 -18.78
C ASP A 104 -0.94 -12.35 -19.38
N SER A 105 0.31 -12.36 -18.88
CA SER A 105 1.32 -13.34 -19.28
C SER A 105 0.95 -14.72 -18.75
N THR A 106 0.33 -15.53 -19.60
CA THR A 106 -0.14 -16.88 -19.26
C THR A 106 1.06 -17.84 -19.26
N GLY A 107 1.93 -17.75 -18.25
CA GLY A 107 3.06 -18.67 -18.03
C GLY A 107 4.45 -18.14 -18.40
N ASP A 108 4.56 -17.11 -19.25
CA ASP A 108 5.86 -16.60 -19.77
C ASP A 108 6.33 -15.27 -19.14
N SER A 109 6.04 -15.04 -17.87
CA SER A 109 6.66 -13.89 -17.19
C SER A 109 8.17 -14.11 -17.10
N THR A 110 8.93 -13.27 -17.81
CA THR A 110 10.40 -13.38 -17.78
C THR A 110 10.92 -13.24 -16.34
N PRO A 111 11.99 -13.95 -15.95
CA PRO A 111 12.55 -13.87 -14.59
C PRO A 111 12.85 -12.42 -14.17
N ARG A 112 13.23 -11.57 -15.13
CA ARG A 112 13.49 -10.14 -14.93
C ARG A 112 12.24 -9.35 -14.53
N GLN A 113 11.09 -9.59 -15.17
CA GLN A 113 9.83 -8.93 -14.83
C GLN A 113 9.34 -9.36 -13.44
N ARG A 114 9.45 -10.66 -13.12
CA ARG A 114 9.10 -11.16 -11.79
C ARG A 114 9.96 -10.55 -10.69
N ASN A 115 11.28 -10.53 -10.87
CA ASN A 115 12.19 -9.93 -9.89
C ASN A 115 11.93 -8.42 -9.74
N PHE A 116 11.63 -7.71 -10.82
CA PHE A 116 11.29 -6.30 -10.77
C PHE A 116 9.98 -6.04 -10.00
N LEU A 117 8.94 -6.84 -10.22
CA LEU A 117 7.68 -6.75 -9.46
C LEU A 117 7.93 -6.98 -7.96
N ILE A 118 8.74 -7.99 -7.61
CA ILE A 118 9.12 -8.27 -6.22
C ILE A 118 9.85 -7.08 -5.60
N SER A 119 10.81 -6.48 -6.31
CA SER A 119 11.51 -5.29 -5.81
C SER A 119 10.58 -4.10 -5.60
N VAL A 120 9.65 -3.84 -6.53
CA VAL A 120 8.66 -2.76 -6.39
C VAL A 120 7.76 -3.01 -5.18
N VAL A 121 7.28 -4.23 -4.99
CA VAL A 121 6.47 -4.63 -3.82
C VAL A 121 7.23 -4.44 -2.51
N PHE A 122 8.50 -4.86 -2.49
CA PHE A 122 9.34 -4.72 -1.30
C PHE A 122 9.57 -3.25 -0.95
N VAL A 123 9.94 -2.42 -1.93
CA VAL A 123 10.13 -0.98 -1.73
C VAL A 123 8.84 -0.32 -1.24
N ASN A 124 7.70 -0.64 -1.86
CA ASN A 124 6.38 -0.14 -1.43
C ASN A 124 6.07 -0.52 0.03
N SER A 125 6.35 -1.76 0.41
CA SER A 125 6.14 -2.25 1.78
C SER A 125 7.03 -1.51 2.79
N VAL A 126 8.31 -1.29 2.45
CA VAL A 126 9.25 -0.51 3.29
C VAL A 126 8.78 0.93 3.47
N LEU A 127 8.28 1.57 2.41
CA LEU A 127 7.73 2.93 2.51
C LEU A 127 6.53 2.98 3.45
N TRP A 128 5.59 2.04 3.34
CA TRP A 128 4.45 1.99 4.26
C TRP A 128 4.86 1.75 5.71
N VAL A 129 5.85 0.87 5.96
CA VAL A 129 6.41 0.69 7.31
C VAL A 129 7.04 1.98 7.82
N ALA A 130 7.78 2.71 6.99
CA ALA A 130 8.37 4.00 7.35
C ALA A 130 7.31 5.06 7.69
N VAL A 131 6.18 5.08 6.96
CA VAL A 131 5.04 5.94 7.26
C VAL A 131 4.44 5.60 8.63
N ILE A 132 4.19 4.32 8.92
CA ILE A 132 3.67 3.89 10.23
C ILE A 132 4.65 4.27 11.34
N TRP A 133 5.95 4.05 11.12
CA TRP A 133 6.98 4.40 12.09
C TRP A 133 6.99 5.90 12.38
N LEU A 134 6.92 6.77 11.35
CA LEU A 134 6.81 8.22 11.53
C LEU A 134 5.54 8.65 12.28
N MET A 135 4.43 7.93 12.09
CA MET A 135 3.19 8.21 12.83
C MET A 135 3.25 7.80 14.30
N LEU A 136 4.04 6.79 14.65
CA LEU A 136 4.22 6.29 16.02
C LEU A 136 5.33 7.04 16.77
N ALA A 137 6.46 7.31 16.11
CA ALA A 137 7.65 7.92 16.69
C ALA A 137 7.57 9.46 16.77
N LYS A 138 6.44 10.06 16.38
CA LYS A 138 6.21 11.49 16.51
C LYS A 138 6.45 11.96 17.97
N PRO A 139 7.04 13.14 18.17
CA PRO A 139 7.22 13.73 19.49
C PRO A 139 5.88 14.11 20.16
#